data_AF-A0A8J2ZG21-F1
#
_entry.id   AF-A0A8J2ZG21-F1
#
_cell.length_a   1.000
_cell.length_b   1.000
_cell.length_c   1.000
_cell.angle_alpha   90.00
_cell.angle_beta   90.00
_cell.angle_gamma   90.00
#
_symmetry.space_group_name_H-M   'P 1'
#
loop_
_entity.id
_entity.type
_entity.pdbx_description
1 polymer ?
#
loop_
_entity_poly.entity_id
_entity_poly.type
_entity_poly.pdbx_seq_one_letter_code
_entity_poly.pdbx_strand_id
1 'polypeptide(L)'
;MRAAPGRRGAARVLAALLALAPAAGGAARAQAPGAASDALLPYLAQSACLDARGAPVPGRLPFEPGCARRRPLSQGEPLPYRRHDWPAAEAARRLPHGYQASDAVLGTLLGRPAILHTLDFGDGPRRFGVFDAGRGDGGQALILRGGAAAAAMTEDAGGGVQWFASPRCRTDRGALPDGWLLAAAPLREAWTERVVRLSIVRRPDECPAAFGVSYTRWRRMPRLPVPWREAASGATGVFLADAVVSEHYGGEAITTADHLERFFLARDLGMVRWERWENRALSRLPDRDRMARVIAESGRCPPIEASDPPGRGWMLVDCRTWTNFVRAAPGALLAAMAWPAPELR
;
A
#
# COMPACT_ATOMS: atom_id res chain seq x y z
N MET A 1 36.95 8.94 -79.46
CA MET A 1 36.22 8.11 -80.44
C MET A 1 34.75 8.10 -80.03
N ARG A 2 33.86 8.70 -80.84
CA ARG A 2 32.92 8.01 -81.77
C ARG A 2 32.02 7.02 -81.00
N ALA A 3 30.70 6.99 -81.09
CA ALA A 3 29.68 7.72 -81.84
C ALA A 3 28.32 7.39 -81.18
N ALA A 4 27.30 8.19 -81.48
CA ALA A 4 25.91 8.15 -80.99
C ALA A 4 25.06 7.02 -81.64
N PRO A 5 23.72 7.11 -81.74
CA PRO A 5 22.63 7.02 -80.75
C PRO A 5 21.52 6.01 -81.19
N GLY A 6 20.47 5.78 -80.37
CA GLY A 6 19.30 5.02 -80.85
C GLY A 6 18.03 5.07 -79.98
N ARG A 7 17.23 6.12 -80.20
CA ARG A 7 15.74 6.18 -80.32
C ARG A 7 14.87 5.37 -79.34
N ARG A 8 14.10 6.02 -78.44
CA ARG A 8 12.82 6.76 -78.63
C ARG A 8 11.58 5.86 -78.79
N GLY A 9 10.67 5.99 -77.81
CA GLY A 9 9.27 5.54 -77.81
C GLY A 9 8.78 5.41 -76.36
N ALA A 10 8.54 6.47 -75.58
CA ALA A 10 7.49 7.48 -75.66
C ALA A 10 6.06 6.94 -75.50
N ALA A 11 5.62 6.83 -74.24
CA ALA A 11 4.26 7.14 -73.77
C ALA A 11 4.39 7.52 -72.28
N ARG A 12 4.39 8.81 -71.91
CA ARG A 12 3.20 9.61 -71.52
C ARG A 12 2.41 8.90 -70.40
N VAL A 13 2.15 9.47 -69.21
CA VAL A 13 2.00 10.89 -68.86
C VAL A 13 1.84 11.06 -67.33
N LEU A 14 2.17 12.27 -66.88
CA LEU A 14 1.80 13.01 -65.65
C LEU A 14 2.44 12.68 -64.28
N ALA A 15 3.13 13.71 -63.80
CA ALA A 15 3.55 13.96 -62.44
C ALA A 15 2.36 14.16 -61.49
N ALA A 16 2.49 13.64 -60.27
CA ALA A 16 1.74 14.10 -59.11
C ALA A 16 2.75 14.52 -58.04
N LEU A 17 2.55 15.75 -57.55
CA LEU A 17 3.31 16.41 -56.51
C LEU A 17 3.40 15.56 -55.23
N LEU A 18 4.61 15.37 -54.71
CA LEU A 18 4.82 14.96 -53.32
C LEU A 18 4.32 16.09 -52.39
N ALA A 19 3.18 15.86 -51.75
CA ALA A 19 2.81 16.58 -50.55
C ALA A 19 3.61 15.97 -49.38
N LEU A 20 4.50 16.76 -48.79
CA LEU A 20 5.07 16.49 -47.47
C LEU A 20 3.95 16.52 -46.43
N ALA A 21 3.53 15.35 -45.96
CA ALA A 21 2.74 15.25 -44.74
C ALA A 21 3.68 15.40 -43.52
N PRO A 22 3.35 16.25 -42.54
CA PRO A 22 4.12 16.31 -41.30
C PRO A 22 3.94 14.99 -40.56
N ALA A 23 5.05 14.35 -40.21
CA ALA A 23 5.07 13.25 -39.26
C ALA A 23 4.54 13.77 -37.92
N ALA A 24 3.26 13.50 -37.63
CA ALA A 24 2.70 13.69 -36.32
C ALA A 24 3.41 12.71 -35.37
N GLY A 25 4.42 13.23 -34.67
CA GLY A 25 5.03 12.55 -33.54
C GLY A 25 3.93 12.21 -32.55
N GLY A 26 3.62 10.91 -32.46
CA GLY A 26 2.75 10.38 -31.43
C GLY A 26 3.41 10.57 -30.08
N ALA A 27 3.17 11.73 -29.45
CA ALA A 27 3.35 11.87 -28.02
C ALA A 27 2.48 10.79 -27.37
N ALA A 28 3.12 9.82 -26.73
CA ALA A 28 2.44 8.84 -25.89
C ALA A 28 1.67 9.61 -24.81
N ARG A 29 0.37 9.80 -25.03
CA ARG A 29 -0.54 10.32 -24.01
C ARG A 29 -0.50 9.32 -22.85
N ALA A 30 0.08 9.75 -21.73
CA ALA A 30 -0.14 9.10 -20.46
C ALA A 30 -1.66 8.96 -20.27
N GLN A 31 -2.17 7.72 -20.27
CA GLN A 31 -3.56 7.47 -19.95
C GLN A 31 -3.80 7.95 -18.52
N ALA A 32 -4.74 8.88 -18.37
CA ALA A 32 -5.24 9.25 -17.06
C ALA A 32 -5.67 7.97 -16.32
N PRO A 33 -5.37 7.82 -15.02
CA PRO A 33 -5.84 6.69 -14.24
C PRO A 33 -7.37 6.59 -14.42
N GLY A 34 -7.84 5.45 -14.92
CA GLY A 34 -9.27 5.26 -15.18
C GLY A 34 -10.09 5.26 -13.88
N ALA A 35 -11.39 5.55 -13.98
CA ALA A 35 -12.34 5.68 -12.85
C ALA A 35 -12.32 4.53 -11.82
N ALA A 36 -11.85 3.33 -12.20
CA ALA A 36 -11.68 2.21 -11.29
C ALA A 36 -10.48 2.35 -10.33
N SER A 37 -9.41 3.05 -10.74
CA SER A 37 -8.26 3.36 -9.88
C SER A 37 -8.62 4.41 -8.83
N ASP A 38 -9.47 5.38 -9.21
CA ASP A 38 -9.99 6.41 -8.31
C ASP A 38 -10.85 5.83 -7.17
N ALA A 39 -11.44 4.64 -7.36
CA ALA A 39 -12.30 4.01 -6.36
C ALA A 39 -11.52 3.44 -5.16
N LEU A 40 -10.28 2.98 -5.38
CA LEU A 40 -9.45 2.36 -4.33
C LEU A 40 -8.53 3.36 -3.64
N LEU A 41 -8.07 4.39 -4.35
CA LEU A 41 -7.12 5.38 -3.84
C LEU A 41 -7.48 5.95 -2.45
N PRO A 42 -8.76 6.32 -2.16
CA PRO A 42 -9.12 6.85 -0.84
C PRO A 42 -8.88 5.87 0.30
N TYR A 43 -8.87 4.56 0.06
CA TYR A 43 -8.62 3.54 1.09
C TYR A 43 -7.13 3.22 1.26
N LEU A 44 -6.29 3.65 0.32
CA LEU A 44 -4.87 3.35 0.31
C LEU A 44 -4.04 4.53 0.81
N ALA A 45 -4.47 5.78 0.60
CA ALA A 45 -3.73 6.95 1.04
C ALA A 45 -4.42 7.64 2.23
N GLN A 46 -3.61 8.16 3.14
CA GLN A 46 -4.07 9.07 4.18
C GLN A 46 -4.29 10.48 3.59
N SER A 47 -5.31 11.18 4.08
CA SER A 47 -5.69 12.50 3.56
C SER A 47 -5.47 13.60 4.60
N ALA A 48 -5.20 14.81 4.15
CA ALA A 48 -5.25 16.00 4.98
C ALA A 48 -6.63 16.66 4.89
N CYS A 49 -7.11 17.19 6.01
CA CYS A 49 -8.19 18.17 6.04
C CYS A 49 -7.68 19.52 5.55
N LEU A 50 -8.45 20.20 4.70
CA LEU A 50 -8.03 21.44 4.05
C LEU A 50 -8.83 22.65 4.57
N ASP A 51 -8.14 23.77 4.71
CA ASP A 51 -8.77 25.06 4.99
C ASP A 51 -9.43 25.67 3.72
N ALA A 52 -9.93 26.90 3.84
CA ALA A 52 -10.53 27.61 2.71
C ALA A 52 -9.53 27.84 1.56
N ARG A 53 -8.24 28.00 1.86
CA ARG A 53 -7.15 28.23 0.91
C ARG A 53 -6.58 26.94 0.31
N GLY A 54 -7.05 25.78 0.76
CA GLY A 54 -6.56 24.47 0.31
C GLY A 54 -5.29 24.01 1.03
N ALA A 55 -4.89 24.65 2.13
CA ALA A 55 -3.75 24.23 2.94
C ALA A 55 -4.16 23.17 3.97
N PRO A 56 -3.28 22.20 4.29
CA PRO A 56 -3.51 21.24 5.37
C PRO A 56 -3.75 21.95 6.71
N VAL A 57 -4.81 21.55 7.42
CA VAL A 57 -5.11 22.02 8.77
C VAL A 57 -4.29 21.20 9.77
N PRO A 58 -3.34 21.80 10.52
CA PRO A 58 -2.49 21.06 11.46
C PRO A 58 -3.33 20.31 12.50
N GLY A 59 -2.98 19.04 12.73
CA GLY A 59 -3.57 18.20 13.76
C GLY A 59 -4.99 17.72 13.50
N ARG A 60 -5.73 18.24 12.51
CA ARG A 60 -7.12 17.84 12.23
C ARG A 60 -7.15 16.47 11.55
N LEU A 61 -7.92 15.52 12.12
CA LEU A 61 -8.05 14.18 11.56
C LEU A 61 -9.22 14.08 10.55
N PRO A 62 -9.14 13.20 9.54
CA PRO A 62 -10.17 13.07 8.49
C PRO A 62 -11.58 12.73 8.96
N PHE A 63 -11.71 12.04 10.10
CA PHE A 63 -13.02 11.65 10.65
C PHE A 63 -13.62 12.71 11.59
N GLU A 64 -12.90 13.80 11.88
CA GLU A 64 -13.39 14.82 12.80
C GLU A 64 -14.37 15.80 12.13
N PRO A 65 -15.30 16.38 12.91
CA PRO A 65 -16.11 17.50 12.45
C PRO A 65 -15.25 18.63 11.88
N GLY A 66 -15.75 19.29 10.82
CA GLY A 66 -15.04 20.38 10.15
C GLY A 66 -14.05 19.94 9.06
N CYS A 67 -13.83 18.63 8.86
CA CYS A 67 -13.01 18.11 7.77
C CYS A 67 -13.84 17.82 6.51
N ALA A 68 -14.47 18.84 5.93
CA ALA A 68 -15.32 18.69 4.74
C ALA A 68 -14.51 18.60 3.43
N ARG A 69 -13.39 19.31 3.34
CA ARG A 69 -12.47 19.28 2.20
C ARG A 69 -11.26 18.44 2.56
N ARG A 70 -10.94 17.46 1.71
CA ARG A 70 -9.84 16.51 1.90
C ARG A 70 -9.08 16.30 0.61
N ARG A 71 -7.80 15.96 0.72
CA ARG A 71 -7.05 15.35 -0.38
C ARG A 71 -6.00 14.38 0.18
N PRO A 72 -5.60 13.36 -0.60
CA PRO A 72 -4.45 12.52 -0.27
C PRO A 72 -3.17 13.33 -0.01
N LEU A 73 -2.38 12.85 0.93
CA LEU A 73 -1.05 13.37 1.27
C LEU A 73 0.03 12.71 0.40
N SER A 74 1.11 13.42 0.11
CA SER A 74 2.27 13.00 -0.68
C SER A 74 3.54 12.96 0.19
N GLN A 75 4.51 12.14 -0.17
CA GLN A 75 5.73 11.96 0.64
C GLN A 75 6.53 13.26 0.85
N GLY A 76 6.51 14.18 -0.11
CA GLY A 76 7.26 15.43 -0.04
C GLY A 76 6.57 16.56 0.71
N GLU A 77 5.35 16.35 1.21
CA GLU A 77 4.60 17.42 1.87
C GLU A 77 4.56 17.24 3.40
N PRO A 78 4.45 18.34 4.16
CA PRO A 78 4.34 18.25 5.60
C PRO A 78 3.03 17.60 6.04
N LEU A 79 3.09 16.68 6.99
CA LEU A 79 1.97 15.91 7.49
C LEU A 79 1.28 16.65 8.67
N PRO A 80 -0.05 16.85 8.62
CA PRO A 80 -0.82 17.42 9.73
C PRO A 80 -0.97 16.46 10.92
N TYR A 81 -0.80 15.16 10.70
CA TYR A 81 -0.79 14.14 11.73
C TYR A 81 0.00 12.92 11.26
N ARG A 82 0.44 12.10 12.21
CA ARG A 82 1.07 10.81 11.99
C ARG A 82 0.30 9.72 12.75
N ARG A 83 0.30 8.53 12.17
CA ARG A 83 -0.37 7.35 12.72
C ARG A 83 0.69 6.42 13.30
N HIS A 84 0.54 6.11 14.58
CA HIS A 84 1.38 5.19 15.32
C HIS A 84 0.61 3.93 15.71
N ASP A 85 1.35 2.85 15.93
CA ASP A 85 0.77 1.66 16.53
C ASP A 85 0.36 1.90 17.98
N TRP A 86 -0.64 1.14 18.42
CA TRP A 86 -1.03 1.15 19.82
C TRP A 86 0.10 0.57 20.66
N PRO A 87 0.50 1.23 21.75
CA PRO A 87 1.49 0.66 22.65
C PRO A 87 0.92 -0.55 23.38
N ALA A 88 1.78 -1.48 23.77
CA ALA A 88 1.43 -2.46 24.80
C ALA A 88 1.01 -1.74 26.08
N ALA A 89 -0.02 -2.22 26.77
CA ALA A 89 -0.63 -1.57 27.93
C ALA A 89 0.41 -1.27 29.03
N GLU A 90 1.28 -2.23 29.31
CA GLU A 90 2.40 -2.11 30.26
C GLU A 90 3.49 -1.13 29.81
N ALA A 91 3.67 -0.93 28.50
CA ALA A 91 4.65 0.00 27.92
C ALA A 91 4.08 1.39 27.65
N ALA A 92 2.76 1.58 27.66
CA ALA A 92 2.08 2.79 27.18
C ALA A 92 2.52 4.09 27.86
N ARG A 93 2.97 4.03 29.12
CA ARG A 93 3.53 5.20 29.82
C ARG A 93 4.93 5.57 29.35
N ARG A 94 5.76 4.58 29.01
CA ARG A 94 7.15 4.77 28.58
C ARG A 94 7.26 5.00 27.07
N LEU A 95 6.38 4.39 26.30
CA LEU A 95 6.31 4.44 24.84
C LEU A 95 4.90 4.88 24.43
N PRO A 96 4.48 6.12 24.72
CA PRO A 96 3.12 6.59 24.44
C PRO A 96 2.77 6.60 22.94
N HIS A 97 3.80 6.60 22.09
CA HIS A 97 3.68 6.54 20.62
C HIS A 97 3.72 5.11 20.08
N GLY A 98 3.68 4.08 20.92
CA GLY A 98 4.02 2.73 20.46
C GLY A 98 5.48 2.66 20.02
N TYR A 99 5.80 1.75 19.10
CA TYR A 99 7.16 1.55 18.60
C TYR A 99 7.25 1.55 17.08
N GLN A 100 6.12 1.71 16.37
CA GLN A 100 6.09 1.86 14.93
C GLN A 100 5.08 2.93 14.50
N ALA A 101 5.49 3.81 13.59
CA ALA A 101 4.63 4.69 12.83
C ALA A 101 4.38 4.13 11.43
N SER A 102 3.22 4.44 10.86
CA SER A 102 2.90 4.15 9.47
C SER A 102 2.21 5.32 8.84
N ASP A 103 2.86 5.96 7.88
CA ASP A 103 2.28 6.96 7.00
C ASP A 103 1.81 6.28 5.71
N ALA A 104 0.72 6.75 5.11
CA ALA A 104 0.17 6.21 3.86
C ALA A 104 0.10 7.30 2.80
N VAL A 105 1.19 7.56 2.10
CA VAL A 105 1.34 8.75 1.25
C VAL A 105 1.48 8.40 -0.23
N LEU A 106 1.11 9.32 -1.10
CA LEU A 106 1.44 9.25 -2.51
C LEU A 106 2.94 9.47 -2.70
N GLY A 107 3.55 8.67 -3.54
CA GLY A 107 4.97 8.79 -3.86
C GLY A 107 5.30 8.08 -5.15
N THR A 108 6.54 7.62 -5.26
CA THR A 108 7.01 6.91 -6.44
C THR A 108 7.79 5.66 -6.07
N LEU A 109 7.71 4.67 -6.96
CA LEU A 109 8.50 3.44 -6.94
C LEU A 109 9.09 3.26 -8.34
N LEU A 110 10.41 3.26 -8.45
CA LEU A 110 11.16 3.20 -9.72
C LEU A 110 10.68 4.25 -10.73
N GLY A 111 10.50 5.50 -10.27
CA GLY A 111 10.04 6.63 -11.07
C GLY A 111 8.56 6.58 -11.47
N ARG A 112 7.77 5.62 -10.98
CA ARG A 112 6.34 5.46 -11.31
C ARG A 112 5.47 5.78 -10.10
N PRO A 113 4.26 6.34 -10.29
CA PRO A 113 3.34 6.61 -9.18
C PRO A 113 3.05 5.36 -8.34
N ALA A 114 3.14 5.51 -7.02
CA ALA A 114 2.84 4.49 -6.04
C ALA A 114 2.18 5.09 -4.80
N ILE A 115 1.59 4.24 -3.97
CA ILE A 115 1.16 4.59 -2.62
C ILE A 115 2.11 3.89 -1.65
N LEU A 116 2.70 4.66 -0.73
CA LEU A 116 3.74 4.21 0.18
C LEU A 116 3.16 4.10 1.57
N HIS A 117 3.09 2.88 2.11
CA HIS A 117 2.77 2.61 3.51
C HIS A 117 4.07 2.42 4.26
N THR A 118 4.49 3.39 5.06
CA THR A 118 5.77 3.29 5.77
C THR A 118 5.67 2.39 6.99
N LEU A 119 6.81 1.83 7.38
CA LEU A 119 7.03 1.14 8.65
C LEU A 119 8.25 1.81 9.30
N ASP A 120 7.99 2.82 10.11
CA ASP A 120 8.98 3.71 10.71
C ASP A 120 9.11 3.37 12.20
N PHE A 121 10.22 2.80 12.64
CA PHE A 121 10.38 2.30 14.01
C PHE A 121 11.01 3.32 14.95
N GLY A 122 10.52 3.35 16.18
CA GLY A 122 11.06 4.20 17.26
C GLY A 122 11.23 3.41 18.54
N ASP A 123 12.45 2.93 18.79
CA ASP A 123 12.79 2.08 19.94
C ASP A 123 14.06 2.52 20.69
N GLY A 124 14.51 3.76 20.48
CA GLY A 124 15.68 4.35 21.12
C GLY A 124 16.84 4.51 20.13
N PRO A 125 17.40 3.43 19.57
CA PRO A 125 18.41 3.50 18.52
C PRO A 125 17.87 4.02 17.18
N ARG A 126 16.55 3.97 16.98
CA ARG A 126 15.82 4.48 15.80
C ARG A 126 14.89 5.61 16.18
N ARG A 127 14.64 6.53 15.26
CA ARG A 127 13.84 7.75 15.52
C ARG A 127 12.78 7.94 14.46
N PHE A 128 11.54 8.12 14.91
CA PHE A 128 10.43 8.45 14.02
C PHE A 128 10.72 9.64 13.11
N GLY A 129 10.38 9.51 11.83
CA GLY A 129 10.60 10.50 10.79
C GLY A 129 12.01 10.49 10.18
N VAL A 130 12.87 9.57 10.60
CA VAL A 130 14.21 9.35 10.02
C VAL A 130 14.21 7.97 9.40
N PHE A 131 14.58 7.85 8.12
CA PHE A 131 14.70 6.53 7.50
C PHE A 131 16.00 5.85 7.93
N ASP A 132 15.92 4.96 8.93
CA ASP A 132 17.03 4.14 9.42
C ASP A 132 17.25 2.90 8.51
N ALA A 133 17.69 3.15 7.28
CA ALA A 133 17.88 2.13 6.23
C ALA A 133 18.70 0.91 6.71
N GLY A 134 18.21 -0.29 6.40
CA GLY A 134 18.86 -1.55 6.82
C GLY A 134 18.76 -1.86 8.32
N ARG A 135 18.11 -1.01 9.12
CA ARG A 135 17.89 -1.20 10.57
C ARG A 135 16.43 -1.50 10.89
N GLY A 136 15.67 -1.95 9.90
CA GLY A 136 14.30 -2.44 10.02
C GLY A 136 13.23 -1.43 9.65
N ASP A 137 13.57 -0.16 9.43
CA ASP A 137 12.64 0.76 8.77
C ASP A 137 12.40 0.34 7.33
N GLY A 138 11.20 0.62 6.84
CA GLY A 138 10.81 0.25 5.50
C GLY A 138 9.38 0.63 5.19
N GLY A 139 8.65 -0.29 4.56
CA GLY A 139 7.30 -0.02 4.13
C GLY A 139 6.77 -1.02 3.12
N GLN A 140 5.59 -0.76 2.61
CA GLN A 140 4.98 -1.43 1.48
C GLN A 140 4.65 -0.41 0.39
N ALA A 141 5.04 -0.70 -0.84
CA ALA A 141 4.75 0.14 -1.99
C ALA A 141 3.63 -0.51 -2.80
N LEU A 142 2.50 0.17 -2.83
CA LEU A 142 1.28 -0.27 -3.51
C LEU A 142 1.16 0.38 -4.88
N ILE A 143 0.68 -0.39 -5.83
CA ILE A 143 0.35 0.07 -7.18
C ILE A 143 -1.14 -0.08 -7.44
N LEU A 144 -1.66 0.80 -8.31
CA LEU A 144 -3.01 0.72 -8.85
C LEU A 144 -2.94 0.39 -10.33
N ARG A 145 -3.46 -0.77 -10.75
CA ARG A 145 -3.51 -1.18 -12.16
C ARG A 145 -4.81 -1.91 -12.45
N GLY A 146 -5.52 -1.45 -13.48
CA GLY A 146 -6.76 -2.12 -13.94
C GLY A 146 -7.84 -2.21 -12.86
N GLY A 147 -7.94 -1.22 -11.98
CA GLY A 147 -8.89 -1.22 -10.87
C GLY A 147 -8.54 -2.16 -9.71
N ALA A 148 -7.34 -2.74 -9.69
CA ALA A 148 -6.81 -3.51 -8.57
C ALA A 148 -5.69 -2.75 -7.85
N ALA A 149 -5.66 -2.89 -6.52
CA ALA A 149 -4.57 -2.47 -5.67
C ALA A 149 -3.73 -3.67 -5.27
N ALA A 150 -2.40 -3.55 -5.36
CA ALA A 150 -1.49 -4.62 -4.99
C ALA A 150 -0.18 -4.08 -4.43
N ALA A 151 0.42 -4.78 -3.48
CA ALA A 151 1.77 -4.49 -3.00
C ALA A 151 2.79 -5.01 -4.01
N ALA A 152 3.56 -4.12 -4.62
CA ALA A 152 4.63 -4.47 -5.55
C ALA A 152 5.94 -4.83 -4.83
N MET A 153 6.17 -4.18 -3.68
CA MET A 153 7.39 -4.31 -2.89
C MET A 153 7.10 -4.10 -1.40
N THR A 154 7.80 -4.82 -0.53
CA THR A 154 7.87 -4.58 0.90
C THR A 154 9.32 -4.52 1.39
N GLU A 155 9.55 -3.78 2.45
CA GLU A 155 10.77 -3.78 3.25
C GLU A 155 10.33 -3.81 4.71
N ASP A 156 10.62 -4.91 5.40
CA ASP A 156 10.27 -5.12 6.80
C ASP A 156 11.50 -5.45 7.65
N ALA A 157 11.30 -5.46 8.97
CA ALA A 157 12.33 -5.78 9.93
C ALA A 157 12.76 -7.25 9.82
N GLY A 158 13.90 -7.48 9.15
CA GLY A 158 14.56 -8.79 9.02
C GLY A 158 14.48 -9.39 7.62
N GLY A 159 13.53 -8.95 6.78
CA GLY A 159 13.39 -9.42 5.40
C GLY A 159 14.20 -8.65 4.38
N GLY A 160 14.56 -7.39 4.67
CA GLY A 160 15.10 -6.45 3.68
C GLY A 160 14.11 -6.17 2.55
N VAL A 161 14.58 -5.58 1.45
CA VAL A 161 13.73 -5.34 0.27
C VAL A 161 13.29 -6.66 -0.36
N GLN A 162 11.98 -6.79 -0.59
CA GLN A 162 11.31 -7.96 -1.13
C GLN A 162 10.30 -7.52 -2.21
N TRP A 163 10.41 -8.10 -3.41
CA TRP A 163 9.53 -7.80 -4.53
C TRP A 163 8.52 -8.93 -4.74
N PHE A 164 7.26 -8.58 -4.99
CA PHE A 164 6.21 -9.55 -5.24
C PHE A 164 6.04 -9.80 -6.73
N ALA A 165 6.84 -10.71 -7.30
CA ALA A 165 6.78 -11.06 -8.71
C ALA A 165 5.54 -11.91 -9.04
N SER A 166 4.84 -11.57 -10.12
CA SER A 166 3.74 -12.38 -10.68
C SER A 166 4.19 -13.08 -11.98
N PRO A 167 3.47 -14.11 -12.48
CA PRO A 167 3.79 -14.76 -13.76
C PRO A 167 3.96 -13.83 -14.96
N ARG A 168 3.40 -12.61 -14.90
CA ARG A 168 3.54 -11.60 -15.97
C ARG A 168 4.94 -11.02 -16.09
N CYS A 169 5.84 -11.21 -15.11
CA CYS A 169 7.25 -10.81 -15.25
C CYS A 169 7.95 -11.43 -16.47
N ARG A 170 7.39 -12.50 -17.03
CA ARG A 170 7.91 -13.16 -18.24
C ARG A 170 7.64 -12.36 -19.52
N THR A 171 6.56 -11.59 -19.56
CA THR A 171 6.08 -10.89 -20.75
C THR A 171 6.22 -9.37 -20.62
N ASP A 172 6.08 -8.83 -19.41
CA ASP A 172 6.03 -7.38 -19.16
C ASP A 172 7.38 -6.90 -18.57
N ARG A 173 8.49 -7.08 -19.31
CA ARG A 173 9.82 -6.64 -18.85
C ARG A 173 9.83 -5.12 -18.62
N GLY A 174 10.18 -4.68 -17.41
CA GLY A 174 10.27 -3.26 -17.03
C GLY A 174 8.97 -2.60 -16.56
N ALA A 175 7.87 -3.34 -16.47
CA ALA A 175 6.67 -2.93 -15.73
C ALA A 175 6.83 -3.22 -14.24
N LEU A 176 6.15 -2.46 -13.37
CA LEU A 176 6.03 -2.85 -11.97
C LEU A 176 5.26 -4.18 -11.89
N PRO A 177 5.67 -5.09 -11.00
CA PRO A 177 5.00 -6.37 -10.87
C PRO A 177 3.56 -6.16 -10.41
N ASP A 178 2.63 -6.99 -10.90
CA ASP A 178 1.21 -6.93 -10.50
C ASP A 178 1.01 -7.15 -8.99
N GLY A 179 2.04 -7.63 -8.30
CA GLY A 179 2.15 -7.60 -6.86
C GLY A 179 1.28 -8.61 -6.12
N TRP A 180 1.33 -8.50 -4.80
CA TRP A 180 0.40 -9.17 -3.92
C TRP A 180 -0.91 -8.38 -3.88
N LEU A 181 -1.96 -8.92 -4.48
CA LEU A 181 -3.27 -8.27 -4.57
C LEU A 181 -3.79 -7.92 -3.18
N LEU A 182 -4.24 -6.68 -2.94
CA LEU A 182 -4.97 -6.24 -1.74
C LEU A 182 -6.48 -6.24 -1.99
N ALA A 183 -6.94 -5.58 -3.05
CA ALA A 183 -8.37 -5.52 -3.38
C ALA A 183 -8.56 -5.14 -4.85
N ALA A 184 -9.76 -5.39 -5.38
CA ALA A 184 -10.14 -4.90 -6.70
C ALA A 184 -11.55 -4.29 -6.69
N ALA A 185 -11.71 -3.24 -7.49
CA ALA A 185 -13.00 -2.61 -7.77
C ALA A 185 -13.85 -3.49 -8.71
N PRO A 186 -15.19 -3.38 -8.66
CA PRO A 186 -15.96 -2.58 -7.71
C PRO A 186 -15.96 -3.18 -6.30
N LEU A 187 -15.90 -2.32 -5.28
CA LEU A 187 -15.99 -2.72 -3.88
C LEU A 187 -17.44 -3.09 -3.51
N ARG A 188 -17.60 -4.19 -2.76
CA ARG A 188 -18.91 -4.73 -2.33
C ARG A 188 -18.88 -5.08 -0.86
N GLU A 189 -20.04 -5.06 -0.20
CA GLU A 189 -20.15 -5.49 1.20
C GLU A 189 -20.05 -7.01 1.36
N ALA A 190 -20.49 -7.75 0.34
CA ALA A 190 -20.23 -9.18 0.24
C ALA A 190 -18.75 -9.45 -0.06
N TRP A 191 -18.23 -10.56 0.47
CA TRP A 191 -16.90 -11.05 0.13
C TRP A 191 -16.76 -11.26 -1.37
N THR A 192 -15.68 -10.71 -1.92
CA THR A 192 -15.19 -10.99 -3.27
C THR A 192 -13.82 -11.64 -3.14
N GLU A 193 -13.49 -12.57 -4.02
CA GLU A 193 -12.26 -13.37 -3.91
C GLU A 193 -11.53 -13.54 -5.23
N ARG A 194 -10.23 -13.81 -5.13
CA ARG A 194 -9.35 -14.16 -6.24
C ARG A 194 -8.15 -14.95 -5.73
N VAL A 195 -7.79 -16.01 -6.43
CA VAL A 195 -6.48 -16.65 -6.26
C VAL A 195 -5.49 -15.96 -7.19
N VAL A 196 -4.41 -15.41 -6.62
CA VAL A 196 -3.29 -14.87 -7.38
C VAL A 196 -2.07 -15.79 -7.25
N ARG A 197 -1.14 -15.66 -8.18
CA ARG A 197 0.14 -16.38 -8.14
C ARG A 197 1.27 -15.38 -7.99
N LEU A 198 2.11 -15.59 -6.98
CA LEU A 198 3.21 -14.70 -6.68
C LEU A 198 4.41 -15.45 -6.08
N SER A 199 5.58 -14.82 -6.19
CA SER A 199 6.80 -15.24 -5.54
C SER A 199 7.52 -14.01 -5.02
N ILE A 200 8.17 -14.15 -3.86
CA ILE A 200 9.04 -13.12 -3.32
C ILE A 200 10.41 -13.26 -3.97
N VAL A 201 10.90 -12.17 -4.57
CA VAL A 201 12.22 -12.09 -5.23
C VAL A 201 13.02 -10.91 -4.70
N ARG A 202 14.34 -10.89 -4.95
CA ARG A 202 15.24 -9.87 -4.39
C ARG A 202 15.39 -8.64 -5.27
N ARG A 203 15.10 -8.76 -6.57
CA ARG A 203 15.27 -7.69 -7.55
C ARG A 203 13.99 -7.51 -8.38
N PRO A 204 13.65 -6.28 -8.79
CA PRO A 204 12.39 -6.00 -9.50
C PRO A 204 12.30 -6.66 -10.88
N ASP A 205 13.44 -6.99 -11.50
CA ASP A 205 13.55 -7.64 -12.81
C ASP A 205 13.71 -9.17 -12.72
N GLU A 206 13.76 -9.73 -11.52
CA GLU A 206 13.83 -11.17 -11.33
C GLU A 206 12.47 -11.84 -11.60
N CYS A 207 12.49 -12.94 -12.34
CA CYS A 207 11.28 -13.68 -12.70
C CYS A 207 11.46 -15.17 -12.43
N PRO A 208 10.84 -15.73 -11.38
CA PRO A 208 11.09 -17.10 -10.97
C PRO A 208 10.41 -18.13 -11.89
N ALA A 209 10.92 -19.35 -11.83
CA ALA A 209 10.37 -20.48 -12.58
C ALA A 209 9.00 -20.93 -12.02
N ALA A 210 8.79 -20.77 -10.72
CA ALA A 210 7.57 -21.17 -10.01
C ALA A 210 6.97 -20.02 -9.20
N PHE A 211 5.66 -20.09 -8.97
CA PHE A 211 4.89 -19.13 -8.21
C PHE A 211 4.00 -19.84 -7.20
N GLY A 212 4.01 -19.35 -5.97
CA GLY A 212 3.07 -19.78 -4.94
C GLY A 212 1.66 -19.28 -5.24
N VAL A 213 0.66 -19.95 -4.66
CA VAL A 213 -0.73 -19.51 -4.68
C VAL A 213 -1.01 -18.65 -3.46
N SER A 214 -1.78 -17.57 -3.66
CA SER A 214 -2.31 -16.75 -2.58
C SER A 214 -3.78 -16.48 -2.84
N TYR A 215 -4.64 -17.15 -2.08
CA TYR A 215 -6.07 -16.86 -2.04
C TYR A 215 -6.28 -15.55 -1.28
N THR A 216 -6.87 -14.58 -1.98
CA THR A 216 -7.17 -13.26 -1.45
C THR A 216 -8.67 -13.03 -1.51
N ARG A 217 -9.26 -12.54 -0.42
CA ARG A 217 -10.65 -12.06 -0.41
C ARG A 217 -10.77 -10.72 0.27
N TRP A 218 -11.69 -9.89 -0.20
CA TRP A 218 -11.92 -8.56 0.35
C TRP A 218 -13.41 -8.22 0.38
N ARG A 219 -13.77 -7.31 1.27
CA ARG A 219 -15.10 -6.68 1.32
C ARG A 219 -15.00 -5.25 1.83
N ARG A 220 -15.98 -4.43 1.46
CA ARG A 220 -16.20 -3.10 2.01
C ARG A 220 -17.07 -3.18 3.26
N MET A 221 -16.71 -2.44 4.28
CA MET A 221 -17.50 -2.25 5.49
C MET A 221 -17.72 -0.74 5.66
N PRO A 222 -18.90 -0.21 5.29
CA PRO A 222 -19.13 1.24 5.24
C PRO A 222 -19.18 1.92 6.61
N ARG A 223 -19.31 1.14 7.70
CA ARG A 223 -19.47 1.62 9.08
C ARG A 223 -18.69 0.78 10.08
N LEU A 224 -17.44 0.44 9.76
CA LEU A 224 -16.57 -0.30 10.67
C LEU A 224 -16.23 0.57 11.91
N PRO A 225 -16.57 0.16 13.14
CA PRO A 225 -16.15 0.87 14.34
C PRO A 225 -14.65 0.67 14.59
N VAL A 226 -13.86 1.73 14.40
CA VAL A 226 -12.40 1.70 14.56
C VAL A 226 -12.02 2.40 15.86
N PRO A 227 -11.36 1.71 16.81
CA PRO A 227 -10.83 2.34 18.00
C PRO A 227 -9.67 3.26 17.65
N TRP A 228 -9.55 4.38 18.36
CA TRP A 228 -8.43 5.31 18.21
C TRP A 228 -7.93 5.81 19.57
N ARG A 229 -6.70 6.33 19.58
CA ARG A 229 -6.02 6.89 20.75
C ARG A 229 -5.28 8.18 20.39
N GLU A 230 -5.26 9.16 21.29
CA GLU A 230 -4.30 10.27 21.24
C GLU A 230 -2.98 9.84 21.87
N ALA A 231 -1.87 10.00 21.15
CA ALA A 231 -0.55 9.65 21.66
C ALA A 231 -0.17 10.51 22.88
N ALA A 232 -0.49 11.81 22.86
CA ALA A 232 -0.08 12.77 23.87
C ALA A 232 -0.82 12.62 25.23
N SER A 233 -2.12 12.33 25.20
CA SER A 233 -2.95 12.26 26.41
C SER A 233 -3.37 10.84 26.79
N GLY A 234 -3.27 9.89 25.85
CA GLY A 234 -3.84 8.56 26.01
C GLY A 234 -5.37 8.51 25.95
N ALA A 235 -6.03 9.63 25.63
CA ALA A 235 -7.48 9.65 25.39
C ALA A 235 -7.83 8.66 24.29
N THR A 236 -8.94 7.95 24.44
CA THR A 236 -9.40 6.96 23.46
C THR A 236 -10.81 7.28 22.99
N GLY A 237 -11.17 6.75 21.83
CA GLY A 237 -12.52 6.81 21.31
C GLY A 237 -12.74 5.80 20.18
N VAL A 238 -13.88 5.92 19.53
CA VAL A 238 -14.23 5.12 18.34
C VAL A 238 -14.75 6.05 17.26
N PHE A 239 -14.34 5.83 16.02
CA PHE A 239 -14.95 6.46 14.84
C PHE A 239 -15.50 5.39 13.91
N LEU A 240 -16.52 5.73 13.11
CA LEU A 240 -17.07 4.84 12.09
C LEU A 240 -16.33 5.07 10.78
N ALA A 241 -15.58 4.07 10.34
CA ALA A 241 -14.84 4.09 9.09
C ALA A 241 -15.63 3.44 7.95
N ASP A 242 -15.56 4.04 6.77
CA ASP A 242 -15.74 3.31 5.52
C ASP A 242 -14.41 2.63 5.21
N ALA A 243 -14.37 1.30 5.29
CA ALA A 243 -13.14 0.52 5.21
C ALA A 243 -13.24 -0.61 4.19
N VAL A 244 -12.10 -1.06 3.69
CA VAL A 244 -11.94 -2.35 3.02
C VAL A 244 -11.20 -3.28 3.97
N VAL A 245 -11.80 -4.43 4.26
CA VAL A 245 -11.12 -5.54 4.94
C VAL A 245 -10.63 -6.48 3.86
N SER A 246 -9.33 -6.77 3.85
CA SER A 246 -8.74 -7.73 2.93
C SER A 246 -8.00 -8.83 3.69
N GLU A 247 -8.09 -10.05 3.19
CA GLU A 247 -7.55 -11.25 3.78
C GLU A 247 -6.76 -12.03 2.74
N HIS A 248 -5.53 -12.40 3.08
CA HIS A 248 -4.58 -13.09 2.22
C HIS A 248 -4.10 -14.35 2.90
N TYR A 249 -4.39 -15.47 2.26
CA TYR A 249 -4.09 -16.78 2.80
C TYR A 249 -2.85 -17.37 2.15
N GLY A 250 -2.01 -18.01 2.96
CA GLY A 250 -0.88 -18.82 2.51
C GLY A 250 -1.36 -20.14 1.90
N GLY A 251 -1.91 -20.10 0.70
CA GLY A 251 -2.52 -21.26 0.04
C GLY A 251 -3.61 -20.89 -0.97
N GLU A 252 -4.26 -21.89 -1.52
CA GLU A 252 -5.36 -21.72 -2.51
C GLU A 252 -6.74 -21.60 -1.87
N ALA A 253 -6.90 -21.97 -0.60
CA ALA A 253 -8.16 -21.94 0.13
C ALA A 253 -7.93 -21.75 1.64
N ILE A 254 -8.97 -21.27 2.32
CA ILE A 254 -8.95 -21.04 3.78
C ILE A 254 -8.68 -22.34 4.56
N THR A 255 -9.24 -23.46 4.09
CA THR A 255 -9.16 -24.77 4.77
C THR A 255 -7.77 -25.39 4.71
N THR A 256 -6.96 -25.04 3.72
CA THR A 256 -5.61 -25.58 3.50
C THR A 256 -4.51 -24.57 3.82
N ALA A 257 -4.88 -23.32 4.13
CA ALA A 257 -3.94 -22.27 4.46
C ALA A 257 -3.32 -22.45 5.85
N ASP A 258 -2.00 -22.27 5.92
CA ASP A 258 -1.23 -22.36 7.16
C ASP A 258 -1.18 -21.02 7.91
N HIS A 259 -1.29 -19.90 7.20
CA HIS A 259 -1.37 -18.56 7.77
C HIS A 259 -2.30 -17.63 6.96
N LEU A 260 -2.65 -16.51 7.57
CA LEU A 260 -3.47 -15.44 7.04
C LEU A 260 -2.86 -14.10 7.44
N GLU A 261 -2.77 -13.17 6.51
CA GLU A 261 -2.58 -11.76 6.78
C GLU A 261 -3.86 -10.99 6.47
N ARG A 262 -4.35 -10.21 7.44
CA ARG A 262 -5.56 -9.40 7.30
C ARG A 262 -5.23 -7.92 7.39
N PHE A 263 -5.76 -7.14 6.46
CA PHE A 263 -5.54 -5.71 6.29
C PHE A 263 -6.86 -4.96 6.47
N PHE A 264 -6.82 -3.86 7.20
CA PHE A 264 -7.94 -2.93 7.33
C PHE A 264 -7.52 -1.60 6.71
N LEU A 265 -8.12 -1.28 5.58
CA LEU A 265 -7.83 -0.11 4.77
C LEU A 265 -8.97 0.90 4.95
N ALA A 266 -8.78 1.90 5.80
CA ALA A 266 -9.81 2.90 6.08
C ALA A 266 -9.71 4.07 5.10
N ARG A 267 -10.87 4.50 4.59
CA ARG A 267 -10.99 5.69 3.74
C ARG A 267 -10.34 6.89 4.43
N ASP A 268 -9.55 7.64 3.68
CA ASP A 268 -8.78 8.82 4.08
C ASP A 268 -7.68 8.57 5.13
N LEU A 269 -7.43 7.31 5.52
CA LEU A 269 -6.37 6.97 6.45
C LEU A 269 -5.36 5.97 5.87
N GLY A 270 -5.72 5.17 4.85
CA GLY A 270 -4.86 4.08 4.39
C GLY A 270 -4.98 2.84 5.27
N MET A 271 -3.93 2.04 5.35
CA MET A 271 -3.89 0.86 6.23
C MET A 271 -3.85 1.28 7.70
N VAL A 272 -4.94 1.03 8.43
CA VAL A 272 -5.08 1.35 9.87
C VAL A 272 -4.84 0.16 10.77
N ARG A 273 -4.90 -1.07 10.22
CA ARG A 273 -4.57 -2.28 10.96
C ARG A 273 -4.07 -3.38 10.05
N TRP A 274 -3.13 -4.16 10.57
CA TRP A 274 -2.65 -5.41 10.00
C TRP A 274 -2.65 -6.49 11.09
N GLU A 275 -3.00 -7.71 10.70
CA GLU A 275 -3.03 -8.88 11.58
C GLU A 275 -2.34 -10.05 10.90
N ARG A 276 -1.59 -10.82 11.69
CA ARG A 276 -1.10 -12.14 11.29
C ARG A 276 -1.75 -13.23 12.12
N TRP A 277 -2.38 -14.16 11.42
CA TRP A 277 -3.04 -15.32 11.99
C TRP A 277 -2.33 -16.59 11.54
N GLU A 278 -2.19 -17.55 12.45
CA GLU A 278 -1.59 -18.85 12.18
C GLU A 278 -2.59 -19.96 12.44
N ASN A 279 -2.68 -20.91 11.53
CA ASN A 279 -3.45 -22.13 11.71
C ASN A 279 -2.61 -23.10 12.55
N ARG A 280 -3.07 -23.42 13.77
CA ARG A 280 -2.29 -24.22 14.73
C ARG A 280 -1.85 -25.59 14.19
N ALA A 281 -2.69 -26.21 13.34
CA ALA A 281 -2.46 -27.54 12.80
C ALA A 281 -1.56 -27.56 11.56
N LEU A 282 -1.51 -26.45 10.81
CA LEU A 282 -0.82 -26.40 9.50
C LEU A 282 0.45 -25.53 9.53
N SER A 283 0.45 -24.49 10.37
CA SER A 283 1.55 -23.55 10.49
C SER A 283 2.86 -24.19 10.92
N ARG A 284 3.94 -23.76 10.27
CA ARG A 284 5.32 -24.08 10.64
C ARG A 284 6.00 -23.00 11.48
N LEU A 285 5.30 -21.91 11.80
CA LEU A 285 5.86 -20.83 12.61
C LEU A 285 6.20 -21.37 14.02
N PRO A 286 7.48 -21.33 14.45
CA PRO A 286 7.86 -21.70 15.80
C PRO A 286 7.23 -20.74 16.82
N ASP A 287 7.07 -21.17 18.06
CA ASP A 287 6.56 -20.35 19.18
C ASP A 287 5.18 -19.71 18.99
N ARG A 288 4.41 -20.04 17.94
CA ARG A 288 3.10 -19.44 17.64
C ARG A 288 2.13 -19.39 18.82
N ASP A 289 2.10 -20.43 19.65
CA ASP A 289 1.24 -20.47 20.85
C ASP A 289 1.68 -19.42 21.88
N ARG A 290 3.00 -19.22 22.05
CA ARG A 290 3.57 -18.18 22.91
C ARG A 290 3.30 -16.80 22.32
N MET A 291 3.52 -16.61 21.02
CA MET A 291 3.25 -15.35 20.33
C MET A 291 1.79 -14.94 20.49
N ALA A 292 0.85 -15.87 20.28
CA ALA A 292 -0.57 -15.61 20.44
C ALA A 292 -0.94 -15.18 21.86
N ARG A 293 -0.37 -15.81 22.89
CA ARG A 293 -0.55 -15.38 24.28
C ARG A 293 -0.03 -13.97 24.51
N VAL A 294 1.19 -13.67 24.04
CA VAL A 294 1.79 -12.33 24.17
C VAL A 294 0.91 -11.28 23.50
N ILE A 295 0.34 -11.53 22.32
CA ILE A 295 -0.58 -10.59 21.69
C ILE A 295 -1.84 -10.38 22.53
N ALA A 296 -2.48 -11.48 22.96
CA ALA A 296 -3.71 -11.42 23.75
C ALA A 296 -3.51 -10.66 25.07
N GLU A 297 -2.36 -10.80 25.71
CA GLU A 297 -2.03 -10.16 26.99
C GLU A 297 -1.52 -8.72 26.83
N SER A 298 -0.94 -8.36 25.67
CA SER A 298 -0.27 -7.07 25.49
C SER A 298 -1.19 -5.85 25.52
N GLY A 299 -2.48 -6.00 25.19
CA GLY A 299 -3.40 -4.88 25.01
C GLY A 299 -3.10 -3.96 23.81
N ARG A 300 -2.10 -4.27 22.97
CA ARG A 300 -1.71 -3.46 21.79
C ARG A 300 -2.62 -3.66 20.57
N CYS A 301 -3.56 -4.58 20.67
CA CYS A 301 -4.48 -4.98 19.61
C CYS A 301 -5.91 -4.82 20.10
N PRO A 302 -6.44 -3.59 20.14
CA PRO A 302 -7.80 -3.35 20.64
C PRO A 302 -8.82 -4.14 19.81
N PRO A 303 -9.93 -4.61 20.39
CA PRO A 303 -10.97 -5.29 19.63
C PRO A 303 -11.51 -4.42 18.48
N ILE A 304 -11.75 -5.03 17.33
CA ILE A 304 -12.37 -4.40 16.17
C ILE A 304 -13.28 -5.42 15.50
N GLU A 305 -14.40 -4.98 14.95
CA GLU A 305 -15.26 -5.86 14.15
C GLU A 305 -14.47 -6.45 12.96
N ALA A 306 -14.79 -7.67 12.54
CA ALA A 306 -14.08 -8.42 11.49
C ALA A 306 -12.63 -8.85 11.83
N SER A 307 -12.22 -8.73 13.10
CA SER A 307 -10.99 -9.31 13.66
C SER A 307 -11.21 -10.71 14.25
N ASP A 308 -12.22 -11.45 13.80
CA ASP A 308 -12.48 -12.81 14.29
C ASP A 308 -11.50 -13.81 13.63
N PRO A 309 -11.17 -14.93 14.31
CA PRO A 309 -10.40 -16.00 13.69
C PRO A 309 -11.12 -16.49 12.42
N PRO A 310 -10.40 -16.73 11.30
CA PRO A 310 -11.01 -17.16 10.04
C PRO A 310 -11.64 -18.56 10.12
N GLY A 311 -11.32 -19.32 11.17
CA GLY A 311 -11.93 -20.62 11.46
C GLY A 311 -11.42 -21.19 12.78
N ARG A 312 -11.92 -22.37 13.15
CA ARG A 312 -11.46 -23.10 14.33
C ARG A 312 -9.96 -23.41 14.22
N GLY A 313 -9.22 -23.20 15.31
CA GLY A 313 -7.79 -23.53 15.38
C GLY A 313 -6.84 -22.43 14.87
N TRP A 314 -7.37 -21.29 14.44
CA TRP A 314 -6.59 -20.12 14.07
C TRP A 314 -6.28 -19.25 15.29
N MET A 315 -5.08 -18.66 15.33
CA MET A 315 -4.62 -17.83 16.44
C MET A 315 -3.98 -16.56 15.90
N LEU A 316 -4.33 -15.41 16.47
CA LEU A 316 -3.69 -14.12 16.17
C LEU A 316 -2.31 -14.11 16.83
N VAL A 317 -1.23 -14.09 16.04
CA VAL A 317 0.16 -14.16 16.53
C VAL A 317 0.91 -12.83 16.42
N ASP A 318 0.43 -11.92 15.57
CA ASP A 318 0.88 -10.54 15.57
C ASP A 318 -0.26 -9.62 15.13
N CYS A 319 -0.24 -8.38 15.60
CA CYS A 319 -1.12 -7.36 15.07
C CYS A 319 -0.56 -5.96 15.33
N ARG A 320 -0.87 -5.07 14.39
CA ARG A 320 -0.51 -3.66 14.37
C ARG A 320 -1.75 -2.85 14.12
N THR A 321 -2.04 -1.90 15.00
CA THR A 321 -3.17 -0.99 14.85
C THR A 321 -2.63 0.43 14.81
N TRP A 322 -2.56 1.07 13.64
CA TRP A 322 -2.01 2.42 13.46
C TRP A 322 -3.08 3.51 13.62
N THR A 323 -3.73 3.54 14.79
CA THR A 323 -4.73 4.57 15.14
C THR A 323 -4.43 5.26 16.46
N ASN A 324 -3.15 5.24 16.87
CA ASN A 324 -2.60 6.10 17.91
C ASN A 324 -2.06 7.37 17.24
N PHE A 325 -2.76 8.49 17.34
CA PHE A 325 -2.48 9.67 16.55
C PHE A 325 -1.50 10.62 17.25
N VAL A 326 -0.49 11.07 16.51
CA VAL A 326 0.35 12.22 16.85
C VAL A 326 -0.08 13.39 15.96
N ARG A 327 -0.49 14.49 16.57
CA ARG A 327 -1.00 15.66 15.87
C ARG A 327 0.08 16.73 15.73
N ALA A 328 0.19 17.33 14.56
CA ALA A 328 1.05 18.49 14.37
C ALA A 328 0.49 19.72 15.11
N ALA A 329 1.38 20.49 15.72
CA ALA A 329 1.01 21.80 16.25
C ALA A 329 0.98 22.85 15.11
N PRO A 330 0.24 23.96 15.26
CA PRO A 330 0.31 25.09 14.33
C PRO A 330 1.76 25.54 14.12
N GLY A 331 2.20 25.60 12.86
CA GLY A 331 3.57 25.96 12.50
C GLY A 331 4.63 24.86 12.64
N ALA A 332 4.26 23.67 13.13
CA ALA A 332 5.17 22.53 13.34
C ALA A 332 4.59 21.24 12.74
N LEU A 333 4.45 21.24 11.40
CA LEU A 333 4.02 20.05 10.66
C LEU A 333 5.12 18.97 10.67
N LEU A 334 4.70 17.72 10.56
CA LEU A 334 5.61 16.56 10.62
C LEU A 334 6.18 16.27 9.23
N ALA A 335 7.38 15.70 9.15
CA ALA A 335 7.95 15.26 7.87
C ALA A 335 7.68 13.76 7.67
N ALA A 336 7.17 13.36 6.50
CA ALA A 336 7.04 11.95 6.14
C ALA A 336 8.43 11.28 6.08
N MET A 337 8.50 9.98 6.41
CA MET A 337 9.74 9.23 6.25
C MET A 337 10.12 9.15 4.76
N ALA A 338 11.41 9.38 4.47
CA ALA A 338 11.96 9.37 3.11
C ALA A 338 12.22 7.94 2.57
N TRP A 339 11.20 7.08 2.63
CA TRP A 339 11.20 5.71 2.12
C TRP A 339 10.32 5.56 0.86
N PRO A 340 10.72 4.83 -0.20
CA PRO A 340 11.89 3.96 -0.25
C PRO A 340 13.19 4.73 -0.46
N ALA A 341 14.32 4.01 -0.38
CA ALA A 341 15.65 4.55 -0.64
C ALA A 341 15.70 5.32 -1.98
N PRO A 342 16.54 6.37 -2.13
CA PRO A 342 16.60 7.21 -3.32
C PRO A 342 16.62 6.46 -4.66
N GLU A 343 17.36 5.36 -4.74
CA GLU A 343 17.52 4.50 -5.92
C GLU A 343 16.25 3.71 -6.29
N LEU A 344 15.28 3.63 -5.37
CA LEU A 344 14.00 2.96 -5.56
C LEU A 344 12.84 3.95 -5.77
N ARG A 345 13.09 5.26 -5.69
CA ARG A 345 12.06 6.28 -5.91
C ARG A 345 11.79 6.53 -7.39
#